data_AF-A0A193GC93-F1
#
_entry.id   AF-A0A193GC93-F1
#
_cell.length_a   1.000
_cell.length_b   1.000
_cell.length_c   1.000
_cell.angle_alpha   90.00
_cell.angle_beta   90.00
_cell.angle_gamma   90.00
#
_symmetry.space_group_name_H-M   'P 1'
#
loop_
_entity.id
_entity.type
_entity.pdbx_description
1 polymer ?
#
loop_
_entity_poly.entity_id
_entity_poly.type
_entity_poly.pdbx_seq_one_letter_code
_entity_poly.pdbx_strand_id
1 'polypeptide(L)'
;MLSPLFDFEPHKARREEALALIRQFAAHPAFRSAVVEELELDEDFYRRPLRPEDLEFLKFQKPITAATVSRLPSLTSNRLLLCINELDIARLPRPDAQDIERCEAFYGDDSQVTGRRIQPFLESYAFSYLGDQVRDAVPAARQREWLRAVYEAESAQWSDMLAMLEANDYLQEGLRFIFIQNWSLLPSRQVAVARAAVSGYFDAVEPADRPGLAPSAGVERMMTQAAAMLGVARRAHSYWQFYLPTSLAKTNLLHALARRPHRAFALLGTAYAAEAEWLAFIAALRTACPHLAMDVDGQPIAADGIDALDGRFTRALDAIGRAHGRIGLGCVAQGLAGYALLADRARWDRGEQLGWLSSIRQYCAWAGDIEKRIHVECPNIDRETFVEPREMCSTTHVHNDHRLVVIEEGDMVFWGNLGMQLEMTVGDKVLIPDGRLHGSTVVSAECTYHQPIIPEAWIAELRARARNGATASLAT
;
A
#
# COMPACT_ATOMS: atom_id res chain seq x y z
N MET A 1 19.56 -25.01 -7.11
CA MET A 1 18.26 -24.33 -7.01
C MET A 1 18.22 -23.53 -5.72
N LEU A 2 17.80 -22.27 -5.77
CA LEU A 2 17.72 -21.35 -4.64
C LEU A 2 16.46 -21.62 -3.79
N SER A 3 16.57 -21.47 -2.48
CA SER A 3 15.42 -21.53 -1.56
C SER A 3 14.46 -20.36 -1.81
N PRO A 4 13.14 -20.54 -1.64
CA PRO A 4 12.17 -19.46 -1.82
C PRO A 4 12.51 -18.25 -0.95
N LEU A 5 12.16 -17.02 -1.34
CA LEU A 5 12.31 -15.85 -0.45
C LEU A 5 11.46 -16.01 0.81
N PHE A 6 10.22 -16.49 0.61
CA PHE A 6 9.22 -16.71 1.64
C PHE A 6 8.50 -18.02 1.35
N ASP A 7 8.15 -18.76 2.40
CA ASP A 7 7.43 -20.02 2.31
C ASP A 7 6.49 -20.15 3.52
N PHE A 8 5.18 -20.16 3.24
CA PHE A 8 4.16 -20.28 4.28
C PHE A 8 3.88 -21.74 4.70
N GLU A 9 4.32 -22.75 3.94
CA GLU A 9 3.94 -24.13 4.29
C GLU A 9 4.35 -24.57 5.70
N PRO A 10 5.58 -24.30 6.17
CA PRO A 10 6.00 -24.66 7.52
C PRO A 10 5.13 -24.01 8.62
N HIS A 11 4.43 -22.93 8.30
CA HIS A 11 3.65 -22.15 9.25
C HIS A 11 2.22 -22.66 9.43
N LYS A 12 1.68 -23.48 8.51
CA LYS A 12 0.30 -23.98 8.60
C LYS A 12 0.03 -24.77 9.89
N ALA A 13 1.01 -25.54 10.36
CA ALA A 13 0.90 -26.33 11.59
C ALA A 13 0.80 -25.46 12.87
N ARG A 14 1.27 -24.22 12.81
CA ARG A 14 1.29 -23.28 13.96
C ARG A 14 0.25 -22.17 13.85
N ARG A 15 -0.71 -22.32 12.92
CA ARG A 15 -1.72 -21.30 12.61
C ARG A 15 -2.56 -20.87 13.82
N GLU A 16 -3.04 -21.81 14.62
CA GLU A 16 -3.88 -21.50 15.79
C GLU A 16 -3.08 -20.75 16.87
N GLU A 17 -1.83 -21.15 17.11
CA GLU A 17 -0.91 -20.42 18.00
C GLU A 17 -0.68 -18.98 17.49
N ALA A 18 -0.39 -18.84 16.20
CA ALA A 18 -0.16 -17.54 15.58
C ALA A 18 -1.42 -16.65 15.65
N LEU A 19 -2.61 -17.20 15.41
CA LEU A 19 -3.86 -16.45 15.46
C LEU A 19 -4.16 -15.92 16.87
N ALA A 20 -3.92 -16.74 17.91
CA ALA A 20 -4.05 -16.30 19.29
C ALA A 20 -3.11 -15.13 19.62
N LEU A 21 -1.84 -15.22 19.18
CA LEU A 21 -0.86 -14.15 19.38
C LEU A 21 -1.15 -12.89 18.55
N ILE A 22 -1.68 -13.04 17.33
CA ILE A 22 -2.10 -11.92 16.49
C ILE A 22 -3.22 -11.14 17.19
N ARG A 23 -4.21 -11.85 17.76
CA ARG A 23 -5.30 -11.23 18.53
C ARG A 23 -4.78 -10.55 19.79
N GLN A 24 -3.85 -11.20 20.52
CA GLN A 24 -3.20 -10.61 21.68
C GLN A 24 -2.48 -9.30 21.30
N PHE A 25 -1.70 -9.30 20.22
CA PHE A 25 -1.01 -8.10 19.74
C PHE A 25 -1.99 -6.99 19.36
N ALA A 26 -3.02 -7.31 18.56
CA ALA A 26 -4.00 -6.35 18.07
C ALA A 26 -4.95 -5.81 19.16
N ALA A 27 -5.00 -6.44 20.34
CA ALA A 27 -5.77 -5.96 21.48
C ALA A 27 -5.13 -4.76 22.21
N HIS A 28 -3.89 -4.39 21.86
CA HIS A 28 -3.23 -3.21 22.42
C HIS A 28 -4.07 -1.93 22.16
N PRO A 29 -4.25 -1.00 23.12
CA PRO A 29 -5.10 0.18 22.96
C PRO A 29 -4.76 1.06 21.75
N ALA A 30 -3.48 1.15 21.39
CA ALA A 30 -3.00 1.82 20.17
C ALA A 30 -3.65 1.31 18.87
N PHE A 31 -4.16 0.07 18.87
CA PHE A 31 -4.57 -0.67 17.68
C PHE A 31 -6.08 -0.83 17.54
N ARG A 32 -6.87 -0.30 18.47
CA ARG A 32 -8.34 -0.27 18.37
C ARG A 32 -8.82 0.36 17.05
N SER A 33 -10.06 0.10 16.67
CA SER A 33 -10.69 0.79 15.54
C SER A 33 -10.71 2.30 15.72
N ALA A 34 -10.58 3.01 14.60
CA ALA A 34 -10.66 4.46 14.51
C ALA A 34 -12.03 4.97 14.95
N VAL A 35 -12.06 6.09 15.65
CA VAL A 35 -13.27 6.89 15.87
C VAL A 35 -13.39 7.99 14.80
N VAL A 36 -14.49 8.74 14.80
CA VAL A 36 -14.78 9.74 13.75
C VAL A 36 -13.70 10.82 13.64
N GLU A 37 -13.09 11.23 14.75
CA GLU A 37 -12.01 12.22 14.77
C GLU A 37 -10.67 11.67 14.25
N GLU A 38 -10.55 10.34 14.12
CA GLU A 38 -9.32 9.65 13.74
C GLU A 38 -9.27 9.30 12.25
N LEU A 39 -10.04 9.99 11.39
CA LEU A 39 -9.87 9.90 9.94
C LEU A 39 -8.43 10.23 9.52
N GLU A 40 -7.86 11.22 10.20
CA GLU A 40 -6.43 11.47 10.27
C GLU A 40 -5.96 11.31 11.73
N LEU A 41 -4.72 10.87 11.93
CA LEU A 41 -4.16 10.65 13.27
C LEU A 41 -3.40 11.86 13.83
N ASP A 42 -3.42 13.00 13.13
CA ASP A 42 -2.78 14.27 13.55
C ASP A 42 -1.37 14.10 14.16
N GLU A 43 -0.47 13.44 13.42
CA GLU A 43 0.90 13.13 13.83
C GLU A 43 1.04 12.26 15.10
N ASP A 44 0.00 11.58 15.55
CA ASP A 44 0.10 10.57 16.61
C ASP A 44 0.80 9.33 16.04
N PHE A 45 2.10 9.21 16.33
CA PHE A 45 2.89 8.09 15.85
C PHE A 45 2.50 6.77 16.51
N TYR A 46 2.01 6.80 17.75
CA TYR A 46 1.73 5.61 18.55
C TYR A 46 0.34 5.05 18.28
N ARG A 47 -0.51 5.76 17.52
CA ARG A 47 -1.83 5.30 17.11
C ARG A 47 -1.80 4.62 15.74
N ARG A 48 -2.41 3.43 15.63
CA ARG A 48 -2.46 2.62 14.40
C ARG A 48 -3.74 1.75 14.33
N PRO A 49 -4.88 2.25 13.86
CA PRO A 49 -6.11 1.45 13.77
C PRO A 49 -5.94 0.13 13.01
N LEU A 50 -6.18 -1.01 13.66
CA LEU A 50 -6.03 -2.34 13.04
C LEU A 50 -7.34 -3.07 12.74
N ARG A 51 -8.48 -2.58 13.22
CA ARG A 51 -9.77 -3.30 13.16
C ARG A 51 -9.67 -4.72 13.74
N PRO A 52 -9.35 -4.87 15.03
CA PRO A 52 -9.16 -6.18 15.66
C PRO A 52 -10.37 -7.12 15.50
N GLU A 53 -11.58 -6.58 15.36
CA GLU A 53 -12.83 -7.30 15.03
C GLU A 53 -12.71 -8.16 13.77
N ASP A 54 -11.95 -7.71 12.74
CA ASP A 54 -11.75 -8.48 11.51
C ASP A 54 -11.02 -9.82 11.76
N LEU A 55 -10.28 -9.93 12.87
CA LEU A 55 -9.52 -11.13 13.24
C LEU A 55 -10.41 -12.27 13.76
N GLU A 56 -11.70 -12.04 13.98
CA GLU A 56 -12.65 -13.10 14.29
C GLU A 56 -12.89 -13.98 13.06
N PHE A 57 -12.96 -13.36 11.89
CA PHE A 57 -13.27 -14.00 10.61
C PHE A 57 -12.02 -14.43 9.84
N LEU A 58 -10.91 -13.69 9.97
CA LEU A 58 -9.65 -14.00 9.27
C LEU A 58 -8.97 -15.25 9.83
N LYS A 59 -8.94 -16.32 9.02
CA LYS A 59 -8.39 -17.63 9.43
C LYS A 59 -6.95 -17.90 9.00
N PHE A 60 -6.32 -17.05 8.19
CA PHE A 60 -4.93 -17.22 7.70
C PHE A 60 -4.62 -18.62 7.12
N GLN A 61 -5.57 -19.24 6.41
CA GLN A 61 -5.42 -20.63 5.91
C GLN A 61 -4.62 -20.72 4.62
N LYS A 62 -4.84 -19.78 3.71
CA LYS A 62 -4.18 -19.71 2.40
C LYS A 62 -3.38 -18.42 2.36
N PRO A 63 -2.08 -18.48 1.99
CA PRO A 63 -1.25 -17.29 1.91
C PRO A 63 -1.77 -16.37 0.80
N ILE A 64 -1.36 -15.11 0.88
CA ILE A 64 -1.71 -14.11 -0.12
C ILE A 64 -1.11 -14.52 -1.47
N THR A 65 -1.90 -14.36 -2.53
CA THR A 65 -1.49 -14.56 -3.92
C THR A 65 -1.44 -13.22 -4.64
N ALA A 66 -0.75 -13.17 -5.79
CA ALA A 66 -0.72 -12.00 -6.67
C ALA A 66 -2.14 -11.50 -7.06
N ALA A 67 -3.14 -12.38 -7.11
CA ALA A 67 -4.53 -12.04 -7.43
C ALA A 67 -5.33 -11.53 -6.22
N THR A 68 -4.84 -11.70 -4.99
CA THR A 68 -5.58 -11.36 -3.76
C THR A 68 -4.84 -10.30 -2.93
N VAL A 69 -3.89 -9.58 -3.51
CA VAL A 69 -3.05 -8.59 -2.80
C VAL A 69 -3.80 -7.33 -2.34
N SER A 70 -4.96 -7.04 -2.91
CA SER A 70 -5.81 -5.88 -2.56
C SER A 70 -6.90 -6.22 -1.52
N ARG A 71 -7.04 -7.51 -1.16
CA ARG A 71 -8.13 -8.02 -0.32
C ARG A 71 -7.85 -7.90 1.18
N LEU A 72 -8.87 -8.13 2.00
CA LEU A 72 -8.82 -7.89 3.45
C LEU A 72 -7.66 -8.61 4.16
N PRO A 73 -7.37 -9.90 3.87
CA PRO A 73 -6.24 -10.56 4.51
C PRO A 73 -4.89 -9.87 4.22
N SER A 74 -4.76 -9.23 3.05
CA SER A 74 -3.58 -8.45 2.68
C SER A 74 -3.48 -7.14 3.45
N LEU A 75 -4.58 -6.39 3.52
CA LEU A 75 -4.62 -5.14 4.28
C LEU A 75 -4.30 -5.38 5.75
N THR A 76 -4.99 -6.33 6.39
CA THR A 76 -4.79 -6.64 7.81
C THR A 76 -3.37 -7.11 8.09
N SER A 77 -2.84 -8.05 7.29
CA SER A 77 -1.48 -8.55 7.49
C SER A 77 -0.43 -7.46 7.33
N ASN A 78 -0.59 -6.58 6.33
CA ASN A 78 0.39 -5.52 6.08
C ASN A 78 0.28 -4.37 7.09
N ARG A 79 -0.91 -4.05 7.61
CA ARG A 79 -1.08 -3.12 8.73
C ARG A 79 -0.43 -3.65 10.00
N LEU A 80 -0.66 -4.92 10.34
CA LEU A 80 0.01 -5.61 11.45
C LEU A 80 1.53 -5.59 11.30
N LEU A 81 2.05 -5.99 10.13
CA LEU A 81 3.48 -6.02 9.86
C LEU A 81 4.13 -4.65 9.98
N LEU A 82 3.48 -3.58 9.48
CA LEU A 82 4.05 -2.25 9.59
C LEU A 82 4.13 -1.81 11.06
N CYS A 83 3.09 -2.08 11.86
CA CYS A 83 3.15 -1.82 13.30
C CYS A 83 4.33 -2.56 13.95
N ILE A 84 4.49 -3.86 13.69
CA ILE A 84 5.58 -4.68 14.24
C ILE A 84 6.95 -4.16 13.81
N ASN A 85 7.11 -3.80 12.54
CA ASN A 85 8.38 -3.28 12.00
C ASN A 85 8.76 -1.94 12.65
N GLU A 86 7.78 -1.14 13.02
CA GLU A 86 7.98 0.21 13.57
C GLU A 86 8.10 0.26 15.09
N LEU A 87 7.90 -0.86 15.79
CA LEU A 87 8.27 -0.99 17.21
C LEU A 87 9.77 -0.76 17.43
N ASP A 88 10.60 -0.94 16.41
CA ASP A 88 12.02 -0.64 16.50
C ASP A 88 12.36 0.78 16.04
N ILE A 89 11.42 1.57 15.52
CA ILE A 89 11.71 2.92 14.99
C ILE A 89 11.46 3.94 16.08
N ALA A 90 12.52 4.57 16.56
CA ALA A 90 12.42 5.59 17.60
C ALA A 90 11.67 6.83 17.08
N ARG A 91 10.56 7.15 17.75
CA ARG A 91 9.91 8.45 17.70
C ARG A 91 9.82 8.98 19.12
N LEU A 92 10.18 10.24 19.26
CA LEU A 92 10.14 10.90 20.56
C LEU A 92 8.69 11.34 20.82
N PRO A 93 8.18 11.15 22.05
CA PRO A 93 6.89 11.68 22.42
C PRO A 93 6.95 13.22 22.42
N ARG A 94 5.79 13.83 22.21
CA ARG A 94 5.54 15.23 22.51
C ARG A 94 5.75 15.45 24.02
N PRO A 95 6.08 16.68 24.46
CA PRO A 95 6.24 17.00 25.88
C PRO A 95 4.87 17.09 26.58
N ASP A 96 4.13 15.99 26.57
CA ASP A 96 2.79 15.78 27.13
C ASP A 96 2.77 14.42 27.85
N ALA A 97 2.16 14.38 29.04
CA ALA A 97 2.18 13.18 29.89
C ALA A 97 1.45 12.00 29.24
N GLN A 98 0.34 12.27 28.53
CA GLN A 98 -0.42 11.23 27.84
C GLN A 98 0.35 10.67 26.64
N ASP A 99 1.09 11.51 25.91
CA ASP A 99 1.94 11.08 24.82
C ASP A 99 3.14 10.25 25.29
N ILE A 100 3.71 10.57 26.45
CA ILE A 100 4.74 9.76 27.10
C ILE A 100 4.19 8.38 27.47
N GLU A 101 3.01 8.32 28.10
CA GLU A 101 2.36 7.04 28.45
C GLU A 101 2.06 6.20 27.20
N ARG A 102 1.53 6.81 26.14
CA ARG A 102 1.31 6.12 24.85
C ARG A 102 2.62 5.61 24.25
N CYS A 103 3.68 6.40 24.31
CA CYS A 103 5.02 6.00 23.85
C CYS A 103 5.53 4.78 24.63
N GLU A 104 5.46 4.80 25.96
CA GLU A 104 5.88 3.70 26.82
C GLU A 104 5.07 2.43 26.55
N ALA A 105 3.74 2.54 26.42
CA ALA A 105 2.88 1.41 26.09
C ALA A 105 3.21 0.83 24.70
N PHE A 106 3.35 1.70 23.69
CA PHE A 106 3.63 1.28 22.32
C PHE A 106 4.97 0.54 22.20
N TYR A 107 6.03 1.04 22.83
CA TYR A 107 7.36 0.42 22.80
C TYR A 107 7.59 -0.65 23.89
N GLY A 108 6.58 -0.94 24.71
CA GLY A 108 6.68 -1.87 25.83
C GLY A 108 7.07 -3.29 25.42
N ASP A 109 7.70 -4.02 26.35
CA ASP A 109 8.24 -5.36 26.11
C ASP A 109 7.20 -6.35 25.59
N ASP A 110 5.95 -6.27 26.07
CA ASP A 110 4.87 -7.17 25.62
C ASP A 110 4.57 -7.02 24.12
N SER A 111 4.51 -5.77 23.63
CA SER A 111 4.32 -5.46 22.20
C SER A 111 5.50 -5.96 21.38
N GLN A 112 6.73 -5.71 21.85
CA GLN A 112 7.96 -6.17 21.21
C GLN A 112 8.00 -7.71 21.10
N VAL A 113 7.86 -8.41 22.22
CA VAL A 113 7.94 -9.87 22.30
C VAL A 113 6.84 -10.51 21.46
N THR A 114 5.59 -10.06 21.60
CA THR A 114 4.47 -10.63 20.85
C THR A 114 4.61 -10.37 19.35
N GLY A 115 4.96 -9.14 18.97
CA GLY A 115 5.22 -8.76 17.58
C GLY A 115 6.30 -9.62 16.94
N ARG A 116 7.43 -9.81 17.63
CA ARG A 116 8.54 -10.66 17.14
C ARG A 116 8.16 -12.13 16.96
N ARG A 117 7.29 -12.66 17.81
CA ARG A 117 6.83 -14.06 17.72
C ARG A 117 5.96 -14.30 16.49
N ILE A 118 5.10 -13.34 16.13
CA ILE A 118 4.16 -13.49 15.00
C ILE A 118 4.73 -13.02 13.66
N GLN A 119 5.77 -12.18 13.68
CA GLN A 119 6.36 -11.59 12.48
C GLN A 119 6.72 -12.61 11.38
N PRO A 120 7.43 -13.74 11.67
CA PRO A 120 7.78 -14.71 10.62
C PRO A 120 6.56 -15.38 9.97
N PHE A 121 5.50 -15.62 10.76
CA PHE A 121 4.24 -16.16 10.26
C PHE A 121 3.57 -15.17 9.32
N LEU A 122 3.43 -13.91 9.73
CA LEU A 122 2.80 -12.86 8.94
C LEU A 122 3.58 -12.53 7.67
N GLU A 123 4.92 -12.45 7.72
CA GLU A 123 5.74 -12.21 6.53
C GLU A 123 5.62 -13.37 5.53
N SER A 124 5.67 -14.61 6.00
CA SER A 124 5.51 -15.78 5.11
C SER A 124 4.10 -15.83 4.52
N TYR A 125 3.08 -15.53 5.33
CA TYR A 125 1.70 -15.42 4.87
C TYR A 125 1.53 -14.33 3.81
N ALA A 126 2.13 -13.16 4.03
CA ALA A 126 1.97 -11.99 3.19
C ALA A 126 2.78 -12.05 1.89
N PHE A 127 3.97 -12.67 1.91
CA PHE A 127 4.94 -12.59 0.81
C PHE A 127 5.22 -13.91 0.09
N SER A 128 4.55 -15.02 0.43
CA SER A 128 4.78 -16.31 -0.24
C SER A 128 4.69 -16.24 -1.76
N TYR A 129 3.80 -15.42 -2.33
CA TYR A 129 3.68 -15.26 -3.79
C TYR A 129 4.93 -14.65 -4.47
N LEU A 130 5.83 -14.06 -3.68
CA LEU A 130 7.12 -13.54 -4.14
C LEU A 130 8.24 -14.59 -4.09
N GLY A 131 8.02 -15.72 -3.39
CA GLY A 131 9.06 -16.70 -3.06
C GLY A 131 9.76 -17.32 -4.26
N ASP A 132 9.02 -17.50 -5.36
CA ASP A 132 9.36 -18.46 -6.41
C ASP A 132 9.72 -17.82 -7.76
N GLN A 133 9.83 -16.49 -7.82
CA GLN A 133 10.06 -15.77 -9.07
C GLN A 133 11.38 -16.15 -9.75
N VAL A 134 12.41 -16.46 -8.96
CA VAL A 134 13.72 -16.91 -9.45
C VAL A 134 14.21 -18.06 -8.58
N ARG A 135 14.51 -19.18 -9.22
CA ARG A 135 15.04 -20.40 -8.56
C ARG A 135 16.44 -20.79 -9.03
N ASP A 136 16.95 -20.14 -10.08
CA ASP A 136 18.24 -20.43 -10.70
C ASP A 136 19.06 -19.15 -10.92
N ALA A 137 20.32 -19.34 -11.31
CA ALA A 137 21.23 -18.21 -11.57
C ALA A 137 20.78 -17.39 -12.78
N VAL A 138 20.66 -16.08 -12.61
CA VAL A 138 20.32 -15.13 -13.68
C VAL A 138 21.57 -14.32 -14.04
N PRO A 139 21.94 -14.23 -15.34
CA PRO A 139 23.08 -13.41 -15.78
C PRO A 139 22.92 -11.93 -15.42
N ALA A 140 24.02 -11.24 -15.10
CA ALA A 140 24.02 -9.83 -14.70
C ALA A 140 23.35 -8.91 -15.74
N ALA A 141 23.60 -9.13 -17.03
CA ALA A 141 22.97 -8.37 -18.11
C ALA A 141 21.43 -8.42 -18.05
N ARG A 142 20.86 -9.61 -17.80
CA ARG A 142 19.41 -9.77 -17.69
C ARG A 142 18.83 -9.09 -16.44
N GLN A 143 19.59 -9.08 -15.33
CA GLN A 143 19.19 -8.36 -14.13
C GLN A 143 19.14 -6.85 -14.37
N ARG A 144 20.09 -6.29 -15.13
CA ARG A 144 20.07 -4.87 -15.51
C ARG A 144 18.86 -4.50 -16.36
N GLU A 145 18.54 -5.35 -17.35
CA GLU A 145 17.32 -5.18 -18.16
C GLU A 145 16.06 -5.18 -17.27
N TRP A 146 15.99 -6.07 -16.27
CA TRP A 146 14.88 -6.09 -15.32
C TRP A 146 14.79 -4.82 -14.46
N LEU A 147 15.92 -4.32 -13.96
CA LEU A 147 15.94 -3.07 -13.20
C LEU A 147 15.41 -1.90 -14.04
N ARG A 148 15.86 -1.80 -15.29
CA ARG A 148 15.40 -0.77 -16.22
C ARG A 148 13.91 -0.93 -16.55
N ALA A 149 13.44 -2.17 -16.75
CA ALA A 149 12.03 -2.46 -16.98
C ALA A 149 11.14 -2.05 -15.80
N VAL A 150 11.62 -2.13 -14.55
CA VAL A 150 10.89 -1.61 -13.38
C VAL A 150 10.69 -0.09 -13.50
N TYR A 151 11.75 0.66 -13.81
CA TYR A 151 11.69 2.11 -14.00
C TYR A 151 10.76 2.50 -15.17
N GLU A 152 10.89 1.82 -16.31
CA GLU A 152 10.10 2.10 -17.51
C GLU A 152 8.61 1.81 -17.29
N ALA A 153 8.27 0.70 -16.63
CA ALA A 153 6.89 0.37 -16.31
C ALA A 153 6.26 1.36 -15.33
N GLU A 154 7.00 1.83 -14.32
CA GLU A 154 6.51 2.89 -13.42
C GLU A 154 6.33 4.21 -14.16
N SER A 155 7.29 4.59 -15.02
CA SER A 155 7.23 5.84 -15.77
C SER A 155 6.02 5.89 -16.71
N ALA A 156 5.77 4.82 -17.47
CA ALA A 156 4.60 4.70 -18.34
C ALA A 156 3.28 4.78 -17.54
N GLN A 157 3.21 4.03 -16.43
CA GLN A 157 2.02 4.03 -15.58
C GLN A 157 1.72 5.40 -14.98
N TRP A 158 2.75 6.17 -14.60
CA TRP A 158 2.55 7.52 -14.09
C TRP A 158 1.96 8.45 -15.13
N SER A 159 2.47 8.42 -16.37
CA SER A 159 1.91 9.20 -17.47
C SER A 159 0.43 8.87 -17.71
N ASP A 160 0.08 7.58 -17.81
CA ASP A 160 -1.29 7.15 -18.03
C ASP A 160 -2.21 7.54 -16.86
N MET A 161 -1.74 7.39 -15.63
CA MET A 161 -2.50 7.69 -14.43
C MET A 161 -2.77 9.19 -14.29
N LEU A 162 -1.77 10.05 -14.53
CA LEU A 162 -1.95 11.50 -14.47
C LEU A 162 -2.92 11.98 -15.56
N ALA A 163 -2.82 11.44 -16.77
CA ALA A 163 -3.74 11.76 -17.86
C ALA A 163 -5.18 11.33 -17.53
N MET A 164 -5.38 10.14 -16.94
CA MET A 164 -6.69 9.67 -16.50
C MET A 164 -7.28 10.57 -15.40
N LEU A 165 -6.46 10.97 -14.43
CA LEU A 165 -6.91 11.86 -13.35
C LEU A 165 -7.28 13.26 -13.86
N GLU A 166 -6.53 13.80 -14.80
CA GLU A 166 -6.84 15.07 -15.46
C GLU A 166 -8.14 14.98 -16.27
N ALA A 167 -8.32 13.92 -17.06
CA ALA A 167 -9.53 13.70 -17.84
C ALA A 167 -10.80 13.56 -16.98
N ASN A 168 -10.65 13.08 -15.74
CA ASN A 168 -11.74 12.90 -14.79
C ASN A 168 -11.90 14.08 -13.81
N ASP A 169 -11.20 15.21 -14.01
CA ASP A 169 -11.22 16.38 -13.11
C ASP A 169 -10.92 16.00 -11.64
N TYR A 170 -9.94 15.11 -11.46
CA TYR A 170 -9.59 14.50 -10.17
C TYR A 170 -8.09 14.54 -9.89
N LEU A 171 -7.35 15.41 -10.58
CA LEU A 171 -5.89 15.48 -10.50
C LEU A 171 -5.39 15.85 -9.10
N GLN A 172 -5.98 16.86 -8.46
CA GLN A 172 -5.52 17.32 -7.14
C GLN A 172 -5.76 16.26 -6.07
N GLU A 173 -6.96 15.69 -6.00
CA GLU A 173 -7.34 14.63 -5.07
C GLU A 173 -6.55 13.35 -5.33
N GLY A 174 -6.34 13.01 -6.60
CA GLY A 174 -5.52 11.88 -7.02
C GLY A 174 -4.06 12.05 -6.61
N LEU A 175 -3.46 13.23 -6.82
CA LEU A 175 -2.10 13.54 -6.37
C LEU A 175 -1.99 13.50 -4.84
N ARG A 176 -2.99 14.01 -4.11
CA ARG A 176 -3.07 13.89 -2.65
C ARG A 176 -2.97 12.43 -2.21
N PHE A 177 -3.76 11.54 -2.83
CA PHE A 177 -3.72 10.11 -2.54
C PHE A 177 -2.37 9.47 -2.90
N ILE A 178 -1.81 9.81 -4.07
CA ILE A 178 -0.49 9.33 -4.52
C ILE A 178 0.59 9.71 -3.51
N PHE A 179 0.56 10.94 -2.99
CA PHE A 179 1.52 11.38 -1.96
C PHE A 179 1.35 10.61 -0.66
N ILE A 180 0.12 10.36 -0.20
CA ILE A 180 -0.10 9.52 0.98
C ILE A 180 0.59 8.16 0.84
N GLN A 181 0.54 7.53 -0.34
CA GLN A 181 1.17 6.23 -0.56
C GLN A 181 2.71 6.29 -0.58
N ASN A 182 3.28 7.34 -1.17
CA ASN A 182 4.72 7.40 -1.44
C ASN A 182 5.48 8.20 -0.39
N TRP A 183 5.00 9.40 -0.06
CA TRP A 183 5.65 10.32 0.87
C TRP A 183 5.54 9.84 2.31
N SER A 184 4.33 9.47 2.75
CA SER A 184 4.12 9.13 4.17
C SER A 184 4.76 7.80 4.58
N LEU A 185 5.06 6.90 3.64
CA LEU A 185 5.74 5.62 3.91
C LEU A 185 7.26 5.67 3.63
N LEU A 186 7.75 6.70 2.94
CA LEU A 186 9.17 6.84 2.59
C LEU A 186 10.11 6.79 3.82
N PRO A 187 9.83 7.48 4.95
CA PRO A 187 10.71 7.43 6.11
C PRO A 187 10.93 6.01 6.64
N SER A 188 9.90 5.18 6.66
CA SER A 188 9.99 3.79 7.12
C SER A 188 10.85 2.93 6.16
N ARG A 189 10.69 3.13 4.85
CA ARG A 189 11.52 2.49 3.81
C ARG A 189 13.00 2.88 3.95
N GLN A 190 13.28 4.16 4.19
CA GLN A 190 14.62 4.68 4.40
C GLN A 190 15.29 4.05 5.62
N VAL A 191 14.57 3.94 6.74
CA VAL A 191 15.08 3.31 7.96
C VAL A 191 15.44 1.83 7.71
N ALA A 192 14.60 1.08 7.00
CA ALA A 192 14.90 -0.32 6.68
C ALA A 192 16.21 -0.48 5.90
N VAL A 193 16.40 0.32 4.84
CA VAL A 193 17.62 0.28 4.00
C VAL A 193 18.85 0.79 4.76
N ALA A 194 18.72 1.89 5.50
CA ALA A 194 19.82 2.48 6.27
C ALA A 194 20.31 1.53 7.38
N ARG A 195 19.40 0.89 8.11
CA ARG A 195 19.76 -0.12 9.13
C ARG A 195 20.46 -1.32 8.54
N ALA A 196 19.99 -1.81 7.40
CA ALA A 196 20.65 -2.90 6.70
C ALA A 196 22.07 -2.52 6.26
N ALA A 197 22.25 -1.30 5.72
CA ALA A 197 23.56 -0.79 5.32
C ALA A 197 24.53 -0.72 6.51
N VAL A 198 24.09 -0.20 7.66
CA VAL A 198 24.90 -0.14 8.89
C VAL A 198 25.18 -1.54 9.46
N SER A 199 24.25 -2.48 9.28
CA SER A 199 24.38 -3.87 9.72
C SER A 199 25.20 -4.75 8.76
N GLY A 200 25.85 -4.16 7.75
CA GLY A 200 26.76 -4.84 6.82
C GLY A 200 26.08 -5.65 5.70
N TYR A 201 24.77 -5.48 5.47
CA TYR A 201 24.06 -6.24 4.42
C TYR A 201 24.57 -5.93 3.00
N PHE A 202 25.21 -4.78 2.82
CA PHE A 202 25.73 -4.31 1.53
C PHE A 202 27.26 -4.29 1.47
N ASP A 203 27.96 -4.98 2.38
CA ASP A 203 29.43 -4.95 2.44
C ASP A 203 30.12 -5.66 1.27
N ALA A 204 29.39 -6.46 0.50
CA ALA A 204 29.88 -7.01 -0.76
C ALA A 204 29.96 -5.95 -1.90
N VAL A 205 29.54 -4.71 -1.64
CA VAL A 205 29.46 -3.61 -2.60
C VAL A 205 30.11 -2.36 -2.01
N GLU A 206 30.90 -1.66 -2.83
CA GLU A 206 31.54 -0.39 -2.46
C GLU A 206 30.50 0.64 -2.01
N PRO A 207 30.77 1.46 -0.98
CA PRO A 207 29.80 2.42 -0.44
C PRO A 207 29.15 3.33 -1.49
N ALA A 208 29.90 3.79 -2.49
CA ALA A 208 29.42 4.66 -3.56
C ALA A 208 28.46 3.95 -4.54
N ASP A 209 28.48 2.62 -4.56
CA ASP A 209 27.64 1.81 -5.44
C ASP A 209 26.38 1.31 -4.74
N ARG A 210 26.28 1.36 -3.41
CA ARG A 210 25.14 0.84 -2.64
C ARG A 210 23.82 1.53 -3.03
N PRO A 211 22.69 0.81 -3.00
CA PRO A 211 21.38 1.40 -3.24
C PRO A 211 20.96 2.31 -2.08
N GLY A 212 20.12 3.30 -2.37
CA GLY A 212 19.64 4.27 -1.39
C GLY A 212 18.23 4.77 -1.70
N LEU A 213 17.50 5.17 -0.66
CA LEU A 213 16.17 5.82 -0.80
C LEU A 213 16.15 7.23 -0.22
N ALA A 214 17.32 7.75 0.19
CA ALA A 214 17.46 9.12 0.65
C ALA A 214 17.47 10.05 -0.57
N PRO A 215 16.49 10.97 -0.71
CA PRO A 215 16.52 11.96 -1.78
C PRO A 215 17.69 12.93 -1.59
N SER A 216 18.12 13.57 -2.69
CA SER A 216 18.97 14.75 -2.58
C SER A 216 18.22 15.87 -1.85
N ALA A 217 18.94 16.79 -1.21
CA ALA A 217 18.32 17.90 -0.48
C ALA A 217 17.36 18.75 -1.36
N GLY A 218 17.65 18.86 -2.65
CA GLY A 218 16.76 19.54 -3.60
C GLY A 218 15.46 18.77 -3.83
N VAL A 219 15.54 17.47 -4.06
CA VAL A 219 14.36 16.60 -4.22
C VAL A 219 13.54 16.55 -2.94
N GLU A 220 14.17 16.51 -1.77
CA GLU A 220 13.48 16.55 -0.48
C GLU A 220 12.65 17.83 -0.29
N ARG A 221 13.22 18.99 -0.64
CA ARG A 221 12.49 20.27 -0.61
C ARG A 221 11.31 20.26 -1.56
N MET A 222 11.50 19.80 -2.81
CA MET A 222 10.42 19.68 -3.80
C MET A 222 9.28 18.80 -3.28
N MET A 223 9.60 17.61 -2.74
CA MET A 223 8.61 16.70 -2.17
C MET A 223 7.87 17.30 -0.98
N THR A 224 8.58 18.01 -0.11
CA THR A 224 7.99 18.68 1.07
C THR A 224 7.02 19.79 0.64
N GLN A 225 7.40 20.61 -0.34
CA GLN A 225 6.54 21.66 -0.89
C GLN A 225 5.29 21.08 -1.55
N ALA A 226 5.45 20.03 -2.37
CA ALA A 226 4.33 19.34 -3.00
C ALA A 226 3.38 18.74 -1.96
N ALA A 227 3.91 18.09 -0.92
CA ALA A 227 3.09 17.55 0.17
C ALA A 227 2.32 18.68 0.90
N ALA A 228 2.94 19.84 1.12
CA ALA A 228 2.27 20.98 1.74
C ALA A 228 1.14 21.55 0.86
N MET A 229 1.38 21.71 -0.44
CA MET A 229 0.36 22.17 -1.40
C MET A 229 -0.84 21.23 -1.49
N LEU A 230 -0.60 19.93 -1.35
CA LEU A 230 -1.64 18.90 -1.39
C LEU A 230 -2.35 18.68 -0.04
N GLY A 231 -1.90 19.36 1.02
CA GLY A 231 -2.43 19.20 2.38
C GLY A 231 -2.02 17.89 3.07
N VAL A 232 -0.94 17.25 2.61
CA VAL A 232 -0.47 15.94 3.10
C VAL A 232 0.96 15.99 3.69
N ALA A 233 1.36 17.13 4.24
CA ALA A 233 2.70 17.36 4.80
C ALA A 233 2.89 16.79 6.21
N ARG A 234 1.82 16.34 6.87
CA ARG A 234 1.93 15.80 8.24
C ARG A 234 2.80 14.56 8.29
N ARG A 235 3.45 14.36 9.43
CA ARG A 235 4.36 13.23 9.65
C ARG A 235 3.64 11.88 9.56
N ALA A 236 4.42 10.86 9.21
CA ALA A 236 3.98 9.48 9.24
C ALA A 236 3.52 9.11 10.67
N HIS A 237 2.35 8.51 10.91
CA HIS A 237 1.37 8.00 9.94
C HIS A 237 0.01 8.69 10.06
N SER A 238 0.00 10.02 9.97
CA SER A 238 -1.24 10.83 10.02
C SER A 238 -2.33 10.33 9.06
N TYR A 239 -1.95 9.70 7.95
CA TYR A 239 -2.86 9.23 6.89
C TYR A 239 -3.04 7.70 6.89
N TRP A 240 -2.84 7.04 8.03
CA TRP A 240 -2.85 5.57 8.18
C TRP A 240 -4.02 4.87 7.50
N GLN A 241 -5.21 5.45 7.65
CA GLN A 241 -6.46 4.91 7.10
C GLN A 241 -6.40 4.75 5.58
N PHE A 242 -5.65 5.60 4.88
CA PHE A 242 -5.64 5.64 3.43
C PHE A 242 -4.49 4.85 2.78
N TYR A 243 -3.67 4.12 3.56
CA TYR A 243 -2.63 3.29 2.98
C TYR A 243 -3.21 2.05 2.31
N LEU A 244 -2.86 1.87 1.03
CA LEU A 244 -3.18 0.66 0.29
C LEU A 244 -2.38 -0.54 0.81
N PRO A 245 -2.97 -1.75 0.77
CA PRO A 245 -2.28 -2.97 1.20
C PRO A 245 -0.96 -3.17 0.46
N THR A 246 -0.90 -2.86 -0.84
CA THR A 246 0.33 -3.01 -1.63
C THR A 246 1.39 -1.94 -1.34
N SER A 247 0.99 -0.73 -0.92
CA SER A 247 1.92 0.32 -0.50
C SER A 247 2.60 -0.05 0.82
N LEU A 248 1.81 -0.59 1.76
CA LEU A 248 2.33 -1.17 3.00
C LEU A 248 3.26 -2.36 2.71
N ALA A 249 2.87 -3.25 1.79
CA ALA A 249 3.67 -4.40 1.40
C ALA A 249 5.06 -4.02 0.86
N LYS A 250 5.18 -2.95 0.05
CA LYS A 250 6.48 -2.44 -0.43
C LYS A 250 7.41 -2.05 0.72
N THR A 251 6.86 -1.42 1.74
CA THR A 251 7.59 -1.02 2.95
C THR A 251 7.97 -2.23 3.79
N ASN A 252 7.01 -3.13 4.03
CA ASN A 252 7.19 -4.32 4.84
C ASN A 252 8.15 -5.34 4.22
N LEU A 253 8.24 -5.43 2.89
CA LEU A 253 9.20 -6.32 2.21
C LEU A 253 10.65 -5.89 2.50
N LEU A 254 10.93 -4.58 2.48
CA LEU A 254 12.26 -4.06 2.81
C LEU A 254 12.64 -4.41 4.26
N HIS A 255 11.73 -4.19 5.22
CA HIS A 255 11.94 -4.59 6.61
C HIS A 255 12.14 -6.10 6.77
N ALA A 256 11.30 -6.91 6.09
CA ALA A 256 11.39 -8.36 6.16
C ALA A 256 12.76 -8.87 5.69
N LEU A 257 13.29 -8.34 4.60
CA LEU A 257 14.61 -8.72 4.10
C LEU A 257 15.75 -8.11 4.94
N ALA A 258 15.60 -6.88 5.43
CA ALA A 258 16.56 -6.20 6.32
C ALA A 258 16.71 -6.83 7.71
N ARG A 259 15.78 -7.72 8.09
CA ARG A 259 15.84 -8.50 9.33
C ARG A 259 16.49 -9.89 9.15
N ARG A 260 16.80 -10.29 7.92
CA ARG A 260 17.27 -11.63 7.57
C ARG A 260 18.68 -11.55 6.96
N PRO A 261 19.77 -11.69 7.76
CA PRO A 261 21.14 -11.60 7.23
C PRO A 261 21.40 -12.61 6.12
N HIS A 262 20.82 -13.81 6.21
CA HIS A 262 20.89 -14.85 5.17
C HIS A 262 20.22 -14.47 3.83
N ARG A 263 19.54 -13.31 3.76
CA ARG A 263 18.89 -12.75 2.56
C ARG A 263 19.52 -11.43 2.11
N ALA A 264 20.73 -11.10 2.57
CA ALA A 264 21.39 -9.83 2.23
C ALA A 264 21.46 -9.53 0.72
N PHE A 265 21.80 -10.51 -0.11
CA PHE A 265 21.81 -10.32 -1.57
C PHE A 265 20.41 -10.10 -2.16
N ALA A 266 19.38 -10.77 -1.63
CA ALA A 266 18.00 -10.50 -2.05
C ALA A 266 17.60 -9.08 -1.66
N LEU A 267 17.92 -8.64 -0.44
CA LEU A 267 17.68 -7.26 -0.03
C LEU A 267 18.37 -6.26 -0.96
N LEU A 268 19.61 -6.52 -1.39
CA LEU A 268 20.31 -5.65 -2.32
C LEU A 268 19.53 -5.48 -3.63
N GLY A 269 19.10 -6.58 -4.26
CA GLY A 269 18.29 -6.53 -5.48
C GLY A 269 16.95 -5.82 -5.27
N THR A 270 16.28 -6.09 -4.14
CA THR A 270 15.03 -5.40 -3.75
C THR A 270 15.24 -3.90 -3.55
N ALA A 271 16.35 -3.48 -2.94
CA ALA A 271 16.65 -2.08 -2.67
C ALA A 271 16.93 -1.28 -3.95
N TYR A 272 17.68 -1.84 -4.91
CA TYR A 272 17.84 -1.20 -6.23
C TYR A 272 16.51 -1.06 -6.98
N ALA A 273 15.66 -2.08 -6.94
CA ALA A 273 14.34 -2.03 -7.56
C ALA A 273 13.44 -0.96 -6.91
N ALA A 274 13.49 -0.85 -5.59
CA ALA A 274 12.79 0.18 -4.83
C ALA A 274 13.29 1.60 -5.17
N GLU A 275 14.60 1.75 -5.38
CA GLU A 275 15.21 3.02 -5.81
C GLU A 275 14.81 3.36 -7.25
N ALA A 276 14.80 2.39 -8.17
CA ALA A 276 14.33 2.60 -9.54
C ALA A 276 12.87 3.09 -9.59
N GLU A 277 11.97 2.48 -8.81
CA GLU A 277 10.59 2.95 -8.67
C GLU A 277 10.53 4.39 -8.14
N TRP A 278 11.32 4.68 -7.10
CA TRP A 278 11.37 6.01 -6.49
C TRP A 278 11.84 7.09 -7.47
N LEU A 279 12.87 6.79 -8.28
CA LEU A 279 13.34 7.70 -9.33
C LEU A 279 12.26 7.95 -10.40
N ALA A 280 11.51 6.91 -10.80
CA ALA A 280 10.41 7.07 -11.75
C ALA A 280 9.30 7.99 -11.20
N PHE A 281 8.97 7.87 -9.91
CA PHE A 281 8.01 8.76 -9.26
C PHE A 281 8.51 10.22 -9.18
N ILE A 282 9.79 10.44 -8.83
CA ILE A 282 10.38 11.78 -8.86
C ILE A 282 10.29 12.39 -10.27
N ALA A 283 10.63 11.61 -11.30
CA ALA A 283 10.55 12.06 -12.69
C ALA A 283 9.11 12.43 -13.09
N ALA A 284 8.13 11.60 -12.71
CA ALA A 284 6.72 11.88 -12.96
C ALA A 284 6.24 13.16 -12.26
N LEU A 285 6.63 13.36 -10.99
CA LEU A 285 6.26 14.56 -10.24
C LEU A 285 6.83 15.84 -10.86
N ARG A 286 8.06 15.78 -11.38
CA ARG A 286 8.67 16.93 -12.08
C ARG A 286 7.90 17.30 -13.34
N THR A 287 7.40 16.30 -14.06
CA THR A 287 6.55 16.52 -15.23
C THR A 287 5.18 17.07 -14.83
N ALA A 288 4.55 16.55 -13.77
CA ALA A 288 3.24 17.00 -13.29
C ALA A 288 3.29 18.39 -12.63
N CYS A 289 4.41 18.74 -11.99
CA CYS A 289 4.58 19.96 -11.21
C CYS A 289 5.92 20.66 -11.57
N PRO A 290 6.10 21.16 -12.81
CA PRO A 290 7.37 21.71 -13.28
C PRO A 290 7.81 22.94 -12.48
N HIS A 291 6.86 23.69 -11.90
CA HIS A 291 7.13 24.84 -11.02
C HIS A 291 7.80 24.44 -9.69
N LEU A 292 7.67 23.19 -9.25
CA LEU A 292 8.35 22.67 -8.05
C LEU A 292 9.71 22.03 -8.38
N ALA A 293 9.98 21.79 -9.66
CA ALA A 293 11.21 21.16 -10.13
C ALA A 293 12.38 22.13 -10.28
N MET A 294 12.19 23.41 -9.95
CA MET A 294 13.19 24.47 -10.05
C MET A 294 13.72 24.85 -8.65
N ASP A 295 14.99 25.23 -8.57
CA ASP A 295 15.59 25.79 -7.37
C ASP A 295 15.31 27.29 -7.21
N VAL A 296 15.91 27.91 -6.18
CA VAL A 296 15.71 29.33 -5.85
C VAL A 296 16.20 30.28 -6.95
N ASP A 297 17.13 29.82 -7.79
CA ASP A 297 17.71 30.58 -8.90
C ASP A 297 17.04 30.22 -10.25
N GLY A 298 15.95 29.43 -10.21
CA GLY A 298 15.21 28.99 -11.40
C GLY A 298 15.89 27.90 -12.21
N GLN A 299 16.91 27.24 -11.66
CA GLN A 299 17.59 26.12 -12.32
C GLN A 299 16.90 24.79 -12.00
N PRO A 300 16.88 23.82 -12.93
CA PRO A 300 16.33 22.50 -12.65
C PRO A 300 17.08 21.81 -11.51
N ILE A 301 16.32 21.32 -10.52
CA ILE A 301 16.90 20.57 -9.40
C ILE A 301 17.61 19.32 -9.94
N ALA A 302 18.85 19.10 -9.55
CA ALA A 302 19.56 17.86 -9.88
C ALA A 302 18.89 16.65 -9.19
N ALA A 303 18.57 15.62 -9.95
CA ALA A 303 18.23 14.29 -9.42
C ALA A 303 18.96 13.24 -10.23
N ASP A 304 19.33 12.16 -9.55
CA ASP A 304 19.93 11.01 -10.20
C ASP A 304 18.93 10.39 -11.17
N GLY A 305 19.39 10.05 -12.37
CA GLY A 305 18.61 9.35 -13.37
C GLY A 305 18.79 7.84 -13.30
N ILE A 306 17.96 7.12 -14.06
CA ILE A 306 18.06 5.66 -14.20
C ILE A 306 19.45 5.20 -14.67
N ASP A 307 20.16 5.99 -15.47
CA ASP A 307 21.49 5.60 -15.97
C ASP A 307 22.57 5.64 -14.87
N ALA A 308 22.47 6.57 -13.92
CA ALA A 308 23.36 6.59 -12.75
C ALA A 308 23.10 5.37 -11.84
N LEU A 309 21.83 5.00 -11.66
CA LEU A 309 21.43 3.81 -10.93
C LEU A 309 21.91 2.52 -11.62
N ASP A 310 21.71 2.39 -12.93
CA ASP A 310 22.17 1.25 -13.74
C ASP A 310 23.70 1.11 -13.69
N GLY A 311 24.43 2.24 -13.72
CA GLY A 311 25.88 2.25 -13.54
C GLY A 311 26.34 1.70 -12.18
N ARG A 312 25.71 2.14 -11.08
CA ARG A 312 25.96 1.61 -9.72
C ARG A 312 25.60 0.13 -9.62
N PHE A 313 24.44 -0.25 -10.14
CA PHE A 313 23.97 -1.64 -10.11
C PHE A 313 24.89 -2.57 -10.90
N THR A 314 25.40 -2.12 -12.06
CA THR A 314 26.38 -2.87 -12.86
C THR A 314 27.63 -3.17 -12.05
N ARG A 315 28.22 -2.17 -11.40
CA ARG A 315 29.43 -2.35 -10.57
C ARG A 315 29.17 -3.25 -9.36
N ALA A 316 28.00 -3.15 -8.74
CA ALA A 316 27.59 -4.03 -7.66
C ALA A 316 27.44 -5.50 -8.12
N LEU A 317 26.78 -5.74 -9.26
CA LEU A 317 26.68 -7.08 -9.84
C LEU A 317 28.05 -7.65 -10.21
N ASP A 318 28.95 -6.83 -10.75
CA ASP A 318 30.31 -7.25 -11.06
C ASP A 318 31.09 -7.62 -9.80
N ALA A 319 30.98 -6.84 -8.72
CA ALA A 319 31.60 -7.15 -7.44
C ALA A 319 31.07 -8.48 -6.86
N ILE A 320 29.76 -8.67 -6.87
CA ILE A 320 29.11 -9.91 -6.38
C ILE A 320 29.45 -11.10 -7.27
N GLY A 321 29.46 -10.92 -8.59
CA GLY A 321 29.83 -11.96 -9.54
C GLY A 321 31.26 -12.44 -9.32
N ARG A 322 32.20 -11.53 -9.03
CA ARG A 322 33.59 -11.88 -8.70
C ARG A 322 33.72 -12.58 -7.35
N ALA A 323 33.07 -12.08 -6.30
CA ALA A 323 33.27 -12.57 -4.93
C ALA A 323 32.41 -13.78 -4.56
N HIS A 324 31.18 -13.86 -5.09
CA HIS A 324 30.15 -14.83 -4.68
C HIS A 324 29.60 -15.67 -5.85
N GLY A 325 30.10 -15.42 -7.07
CA GLY A 325 29.77 -16.20 -8.25
C GLY A 325 28.29 -16.20 -8.61
N ARG A 326 27.86 -17.26 -9.30
CA ARG A 326 26.50 -17.41 -9.83
C ARG A 326 25.41 -17.46 -8.75
N ILE A 327 25.75 -17.97 -7.56
CA ILE A 327 24.78 -18.08 -6.46
C ILE A 327 24.46 -16.70 -5.89
N GLY A 328 25.47 -15.87 -5.61
CA GLY A 328 25.26 -14.50 -5.17
C GLY A 328 24.41 -13.69 -6.15
N LEU A 329 24.74 -13.77 -7.45
CA LEU A 329 23.96 -13.14 -8.52
C LEU A 329 22.51 -13.67 -8.57
N GLY A 330 22.29 -14.97 -8.38
CA GLY A 330 20.96 -15.55 -8.31
C GLY A 330 20.13 -15.02 -7.14
N CYS A 331 20.74 -14.84 -5.97
CA CYS A 331 20.06 -14.25 -4.82
C CYS A 331 19.69 -12.77 -5.04
N VAL A 332 20.55 -11.98 -5.69
CA VAL A 332 20.23 -10.60 -6.10
C VAL A 332 19.04 -10.59 -7.06
N ALA A 333 19.07 -11.45 -8.08
CA ALA A 333 17.98 -11.60 -9.03
C ALA A 333 16.66 -11.99 -8.36
N GLN A 334 16.71 -12.83 -7.32
CA GLN A 334 15.54 -13.25 -6.56
C GLN A 334 14.85 -12.06 -5.89
N GLY A 335 15.61 -11.20 -5.21
CA GLY A 335 15.08 -9.99 -4.58
C GLY A 335 14.57 -8.95 -5.57
N LEU A 336 15.28 -8.77 -6.69
CA LEU A 336 14.87 -7.88 -7.79
C LEU A 336 13.54 -8.34 -8.40
N ALA A 337 13.41 -9.63 -8.74
CA ALA A 337 12.20 -10.19 -9.33
C ALA A 337 11.01 -10.17 -8.35
N GLY A 338 11.26 -10.48 -7.07
CA GLY A 338 10.25 -10.37 -6.02
C GLY A 338 9.71 -8.94 -5.88
N TYR A 339 10.60 -7.94 -5.86
CA TYR A 339 10.16 -6.54 -5.82
C TYR A 339 9.45 -6.12 -7.11
N ALA A 340 9.93 -6.53 -8.29
CA ALA A 340 9.31 -6.20 -9.57
C ALA A 340 7.86 -6.69 -9.64
N LEU A 341 7.58 -7.92 -9.18
CA LEU A 341 6.21 -8.44 -9.10
C LEU A 341 5.35 -7.64 -8.10
N LEU A 342 5.90 -7.29 -6.93
CA LEU A 342 5.18 -6.47 -5.96
C LEU A 342 4.90 -5.06 -6.49
N ALA A 343 5.86 -4.45 -7.18
CA ALA A 343 5.70 -3.15 -7.83
C ALA A 343 4.58 -3.19 -8.87
N ASP A 344 4.55 -4.24 -9.69
CA ASP A 344 3.47 -4.47 -10.65
C ASP A 344 2.09 -4.58 -10.01
N ARG A 345 1.97 -5.38 -8.95
CA ARG A 345 0.70 -5.50 -8.20
C ARG A 345 0.28 -4.20 -7.54
N ALA A 346 1.24 -3.40 -7.06
CA ALA A 346 0.97 -2.11 -6.46
C ALA A 346 0.56 -1.04 -7.49
N ARG A 347 1.11 -1.07 -8.70
CA ARG A 347 0.65 -0.20 -9.80
C ARG A 347 -0.80 -0.51 -10.14
N TRP A 348 -1.14 -1.79 -10.27
CA TRP A 348 -2.51 -2.23 -10.50
C TRP A 348 -3.45 -1.78 -9.36
N ASP A 349 -3.09 -2.04 -8.10
CA ASP A 349 -3.95 -1.70 -6.95
C ASP A 349 -4.19 -0.18 -6.84
N ARG A 350 -3.14 0.63 -7.02
CA ARG A 350 -3.24 2.09 -7.08
C ARG A 350 -4.08 2.56 -8.26
N GLY A 351 -3.90 1.95 -9.43
CA GLY A 351 -4.64 2.24 -10.65
C GLY A 351 -6.14 1.97 -10.50
N GLU A 352 -6.51 0.80 -9.96
CA GLU A 352 -7.92 0.46 -9.70
C GLU A 352 -8.53 1.38 -8.63
N GLN A 353 -7.77 1.76 -7.59
CA GLN A 353 -8.26 2.67 -6.56
C GLN A 353 -8.57 4.04 -7.18
N LEU A 354 -7.61 4.64 -7.88
CA LEU A 354 -7.79 5.96 -8.47
C LEU A 354 -8.79 5.94 -9.63
N GLY A 355 -8.85 4.87 -10.42
CA GLY A 355 -9.86 4.69 -11.46
C GLY A 355 -11.27 4.63 -10.89
N TRP A 356 -11.46 3.93 -9.75
CA TRP A 356 -12.73 3.91 -9.04
C TRP A 356 -13.10 5.29 -8.47
N LEU A 357 -12.20 5.92 -7.70
CA LEU A 357 -12.46 7.19 -7.04
C LEU A 357 -12.73 8.34 -8.02
N SER A 358 -11.91 8.44 -9.08
CA SER A 358 -12.07 9.48 -10.11
C SER A 358 -13.33 9.29 -10.96
N SER A 359 -13.94 8.09 -10.94
CA SER A 359 -15.16 7.78 -11.69
C SER A 359 -16.36 7.54 -10.77
N ILE A 360 -16.35 8.03 -9.53
CA ILE A 360 -17.34 7.67 -8.49
C ILE A 360 -18.80 7.87 -8.94
N ARG A 361 -19.09 8.91 -9.72
CA ARG A 361 -20.43 9.18 -10.28
C ARG A 361 -20.93 8.03 -11.16
N GLN A 362 -20.05 7.43 -11.95
CA GLN A 362 -20.38 6.26 -12.77
C GLN A 362 -20.72 5.05 -11.88
N TYR A 363 -20.00 4.86 -10.78
CA TYR A 363 -20.27 3.78 -9.82
C TYR A 363 -21.59 3.98 -9.06
N CYS A 364 -22.01 5.23 -8.80
CA CYS A 364 -23.36 5.53 -8.29
C CYS A 364 -24.45 5.20 -9.35
N ALA A 365 -24.20 5.52 -10.63
CA ALA A 365 -25.14 5.17 -11.70
C ALA A 365 -25.28 3.64 -11.86
N TRP A 366 -24.16 2.92 -11.88
CA TRP A 366 -24.14 1.45 -11.92
C TRP A 366 -24.85 0.82 -10.72
N ALA A 367 -24.68 1.41 -9.53
CA ALA A 367 -25.39 0.98 -8.34
C ALA A 367 -26.93 1.06 -8.52
N GLY A 368 -27.44 2.10 -9.19
CA GLY A 368 -28.86 2.19 -9.53
C GLY A 368 -29.34 1.14 -10.53
N ASP A 369 -28.51 0.75 -11.49
CA ASP A 369 -28.84 -0.34 -12.43
C ASP A 369 -28.85 -1.70 -11.74
N ILE A 370 -27.87 -1.95 -10.85
CA ILE A 370 -27.80 -3.16 -10.03
C ILE A 370 -29.01 -3.26 -9.11
N GLU A 371 -29.38 -2.19 -8.43
CA GLU A 371 -30.54 -2.19 -7.53
C GLU A 371 -31.83 -2.55 -8.27
N LYS A 372 -32.10 -1.95 -9.45
CA LYS A 372 -33.26 -2.32 -10.28
C LYS A 372 -33.24 -3.79 -10.65
N ARG A 373 -32.05 -4.31 -10.97
CA ARG A 373 -31.86 -5.72 -11.31
C ARG A 373 -32.12 -6.64 -10.12
N ILE A 374 -31.65 -6.28 -8.92
CA ILE A 374 -31.93 -7.01 -7.68
C ILE A 374 -33.44 -7.16 -7.48
N HIS A 375 -34.21 -6.07 -7.64
CA HIS A 375 -35.66 -6.11 -7.45
C HIS A 375 -36.39 -7.08 -8.40
N VAL A 376 -35.85 -7.28 -9.61
CA VAL A 376 -36.46 -8.15 -10.64
C VAL A 376 -35.94 -9.58 -10.57
N GLU A 377 -34.62 -9.75 -10.49
CA GLU A 377 -33.95 -11.04 -10.65
C GLU A 377 -33.66 -11.74 -9.31
N CYS A 378 -33.44 -10.97 -8.24
CA CYS A 378 -32.99 -11.49 -6.94
C CYS A 378 -33.66 -10.74 -5.76
N PRO A 379 -35.00 -10.66 -5.68
CA PRO A 379 -35.68 -9.83 -4.67
C PRO A 379 -35.40 -10.26 -3.22
N ASN A 380 -34.98 -11.51 -3.02
CA ASN A 380 -34.64 -12.09 -1.72
C ASN A 380 -33.13 -12.21 -1.49
N ILE A 381 -32.31 -11.41 -2.19
CA ILE A 381 -30.87 -11.35 -1.92
C ILE A 381 -30.64 -10.99 -0.45
N ASP A 382 -29.63 -11.61 0.18
CA ASP A 382 -29.21 -11.18 1.50
C ASP A 382 -28.70 -9.74 1.41
N ARG A 383 -29.42 -8.85 2.09
CA ARG A 383 -29.13 -7.42 2.06
C ARG A 383 -27.97 -7.05 2.98
N GLU A 384 -27.63 -7.89 3.96
CA GLU A 384 -26.74 -7.54 5.07
C GLU A 384 -27.08 -6.13 5.62
N THR A 385 -28.16 -6.05 6.42
CA THR A 385 -28.64 -4.77 6.97
C THR A 385 -27.84 -4.35 8.19
N PHE A 386 -27.42 -3.09 8.22
CA PHE A 386 -26.73 -2.45 9.33
C PHE A 386 -27.60 -1.32 9.87
N VAL A 387 -27.61 -1.16 11.19
CA VAL A 387 -28.23 -0.03 11.91
C VAL A 387 -27.17 0.55 12.82
N GLU A 388 -26.68 1.73 12.49
CA GLU A 388 -25.53 2.34 13.13
C GLU A 388 -25.88 3.72 13.70
N PRO A 389 -25.46 4.04 14.95
CA PRO A 389 -25.73 5.33 15.56
C PRO A 389 -24.82 6.42 14.99
N ARG A 390 -25.15 7.69 15.26
CA ARG A 390 -24.30 8.85 14.96
C ARG A 390 -22.85 8.63 15.42
N GLU A 391 -21.90 9.13 14.62
CA GLU A 391 -20.46 9.07 14.89
C GLU A 391 -19.86 7.66 14.85
N MET A 392 -20.66 6.63 14.53
CA MET A 392 -20.11 5.33 14.18
C MET A 392 -19.22 5.49 12.93
N CYS A 393 -17.92 5.28 13.13
CA CYS A 393 -16.89 5.42 12.11
C CYS A 393 -16.39 4.03 11.71
N SER A 394 -16.64 3.66 10.46
CA SER A 394 -16.02 2.49 9.88
C SER A 394 -14.57 2.82 9.55
N THR A 395 -13.65 2.29 10.36
CA THR A 395 -12.22 2.34 10.03
C THR A 395 -12.05 1.80 8.62
N THR A 396 -11.30 2.52 7.79
CA THR A 396 -11.10 2.14 6.40
C THR A 396 -10.69 0.67 6.22
N HIS A 397 -11.34 0.00 5.29
CA HIS A 397 -11.16 -1.42 5.01
C HIS A 397 -11.46 -1.73 3.54
N VAL A 398 -11.37 -3.02 3.21
CA VAL A 398 -11.67 -3.56 1.88
C VAL A 398 -12.54 -4.79 2.04
N HIS A 399 -13.36 -5.09 1.03
CA HIS A 399 -14.07 -6.37 0.94
C HIS A 399 -13.33 -7.35 0.01
N ASN A 400 -13.70 -8.63 0.10
CA ASN A 400 -13.17 -9.70 -0.76
C ASN A 400 -14.08 -9.97 -1.99
N ASP A 401 -15.05 -9.08 -2.20
CA ASP A 401 -16.18 -9.19 -3.10
C ASP A 401 -16.72 -7.77 -3.40
N HIS A 402 -17.61 -7.66 -4.39
CA HIS A 402 -18.25 -6.38 -4.75
C HIS A 402 -19.46 -6.15 -3.86
N ARG A 403 -19.61 -4.94 -3.33
CA ARG A 403 -20.71 -4.53 -2.47
C ARG A 403 -21.52 -3.41 -3.08
N LEU A 404 -22.83 -3.47 -2.95
CA LEU A 404 -23.70 -2.33 -3.23
C LEU A 404 -24.12 -1.73 -1.89
N VAL A 405 -23.79 -0.46 -1.64
CA VAL A 405 -24.32 0.27 -0.48
C VAL A 405 -25.59 0.98 -0.88
N VAL A 406 -26.66 0.84 -0.10
CA VAL A 406 -27.94 1.55 -0.29
C VAL A 406 -28.41 2.11 1.04
N ILE A 407 -28.73 3.40 1.10
CA ILE A 407 -29.29 4.05 2.30
C ILE A 407 -30.80 3.84 2.35
N GLU A 408 -31.27 3.19 3.41
CA GLU A 408 -32.71 3.06 3.70
C GLU A 408 -33.21 4.24 4.54
N GLU A 409 -32.50 4.56 5.62
CA GLU A 409 -32.83 5.65 6.54
C GLU A 409 -31.58 6.37 7.03
N GLY A 410 -31.68 7.67 7.32
CA GLY A 410 -30.59 8.48 7.86
C GLY A 410 -29.59 8.95 6.80
N ASP A 411 -28.44 9.44 7.29
CA ASP A 411 -27.40 10.09 6.48
C ASP A 411 -26.02 9.55 6.89
N MET A 412 -25.18 9.29 5.88
CA MET A 412 -23.79 8.90 6.08
C MET A 412 -22.86 9.64 5.11
N VAL A 413 -21.61 9.79 5.51
CA VAL A 413 -20.54 10.23 4.61
C VAL A 413 -19.67 9.03 4.31
N PHE A 414 -19.50 8.75 3.02
CA PHE A 414 -18.59 7.74 2.51
C PHE A 414 -17.28 8.38 2.05
N TRP A 415 -16.13 7.74 2.30
CA TRP A 415 -14.85 8.21 1.81
C TRP A 415 -13.99 7.09 1.26
N GLY A 416 -13.21 7.41 0.24
CA GLY A 416 -12.18 6.54 -0.32
C GLY A 416 -10.78 7.17 -0.38
N ASN A 417 -10.66 8.43 0.01
CA ASN A 417 -9.43 9.22 0.10
C ASN A 417 -9.67 10.42 1.03
N LEU A 418 -8.62 11.02 1.59
CA LEU A 418 -8.71 12.17 2.50
C LEU A 418 -9.48 13.36 1.91
N GLY A 419 -9.42 13.56 0.59
CA GLY A 419 -10.13 14.63 -0.11
C GLY A 419 -11.38 14.19 -0.88
N MET A 420 -11.84 12.95 -0.70
CA MET A 420 -13.01 12.44 -1.41
C MET A 420 -14.06 12.02 -0.41
N GLN A 421 -15.16 12.76 -0.42
CA GLN A 421 -16.36 12.48 0.34
C GLN A 421 -17.53 12.33 -0.62
N LEU A 422 -18.37 11.33 -0.36
CA LEU A 422 -19.66 11.15 -0.96
C LEU A 422 -20.68 11.22 0.17
N GLU A 423 -21.39 12.34 0.26
CA GLU A 423 -22.56 12.48 1.13
C GLU A 423 -23.68 11.60 0.58
N MET A 424 -24.28 10.78 1.43
CA MET A 424 -25.32 9.84 1.08
C MET A 424 -26.51 9.99 2.02
N THR A 425 -27.70 10.17 1.45
CA THR A 425 -28.97 10.22 2.17
C THR A 425 -29.92 9.14 1.65
N VAL A 426 -31.14 9.09 2.17
CA VAL A 426 -32.17 8.10 1.84
C VAL A 426 -32.31 7.88 0.33
N GLY A 427 -32.13 6.63 -0.10
CA GLY A 427 -32.22 6.21 -1.50
C GLY A 427 -30.94 6.38 -2.31
N ASP A 428 -29.89 7.00 -1.76
CA ASP A 428 -28.58 7.04 -2.39
C ASP A 428 -27.89 5.67 -2.35
N LYS A 429 -27.03 5.46 -3.34
CA LYS A 429 -26.36 4.18 -3.56
C LYS A 429 -25.00 4.33 -4.22
N VAL A 430 -24.08 3.45 -3.86
CA VAL A 430 -22.76 3.38 -4.47
C VAL A 430 -22.29 1.94 -4.58
N LEU A 431 -21.66 1.61 -5.70
CA LEU A 431 -21.01 0.32 -5.91
C LEU A 431 -19.56 0.42 -5.44
N ILE A 432 -19.19 -0.49 -4.55
CA ILE A 432 -17.84 -0.67 -4.02
C ILE A 432 -17.25 -1.93 -4.65
N PRO A 433 -16.25 -1.80 -5.53
CA PRO A 433 -15.62 -2.96 -6.13
C PRO A 433 -14.76 -3.76 -5.14
N ASP A 434 -14.55 -5.05 -5.43
CA ASP A 434 -13.63 -5.94 -4.69
C ASP A 434 -12.26 -5.28 -4.48
N GLY A 435 -11.78 -5.35 -3.24
CA GLY A 435 -10.47 -4.86 -2.84
C GLY A 435 -10.30 -3.34 -2.85
N ARG A 436 -11.37 -2.54 -2.95
CA ARG A 436 -11.27 -1.08 -2.91
C ARG A 436 -11.33 -0.54 -1.48
N LEU A 437 -10.35 0.29 -1.13
CA LEU A 437 -10.19 0.84 0.20
C LEU A 437 -11.20 1.97 0.43
N HIS A 438 -12.01 1.85 1.48
CA HIS A 438 -13.05 2.82 1.79
C HIS A 438 -13.45 2.77 3.26
N GLY A 439 -14.18 3.78 3.72
CA GLY A 439 -14.82 3.82 5.03
C GLY A 439 -16.01 4.78 5.04
N SER A 440 -16.62 4.95 6.20
CA SER A 440 -17.81 5.77 6.36
C SER A 440 -18.02 6.28 7.79
N THR A 441 -18.77 7.37 7.94
CA THR A 441 -19.29 7.86 9.22
C THR A 441 -20.77 8.15 9.08
N VAL A 442 -21.56 7.71 10.06
CA VAL A 442 -22.95 8.12 10.23
C VAL A 442 -23.01 9.54 10.79
N VAL A 443 -23.74 10.43 10.11
CA VAL A 443 -23.87 11.85 10.50
C VAL A 443 -25.25 12.20 11.07
N SER A 444 -26.28 11.41 10.73
CA SER A 444 -27.60 11.45 11.37
C SER A 444 -27.60 10.77 12.75
N ALA A 445 -28.70 10.89 13.50
CA ALA A 445 -28.82 10.24 14.82
C ALA A 445 -28.63 8.71 14.74
N GLU A 446 -29.13 8.11 13.66
CA GLU A 446 -29.03 6.71 13.30
C GLU A 446 -29.09 6.62 11.77
N CYS A 447 -28.44 5.62 11.18
CA CYS A 447 -28.53 5.31 9.76
C CYS A 447 -28.74 3.80 9.57
N THR A 448 -29.73 3.46 8.75
CA THR A 448 -30.01 2.10 8.32
C THR A 448 -29.60 1.96 6.85
N TYR A 449 -28.71 1.01 6.55
CA TYR A 449 -28.24 0.76 5.19
C TYR A 449 -28.02 -0.72 4.91
N HIS A 450 -27.94 -1.06 3.63
CA HIS A 450 -27.75 -2.43 3.14
C HIS A 450 -26.43 -2.56 2.37
N GLN A 451 -25.81 -3.75 2.44
CA GLN A 451 -24.60 -4.09 1.69
C GLN A 451 -24.64 -5.47 0.99
N PRO A 452 -25.62 -5.76 0.10
CA PRO A 452 -25.66 -7.02 -0.61
C PRO A 452 -24.38 -7.27 -1.44
N ILE A 453 -23.96 -8.54 -1.48
CA ILE A 453 -22.84 -9.01 -2.31
C ILE A 453 -23.28 -9.11 -3.77
N ILE A 454 -22.54 -8.47 -4.67
CA ILE A 454 -22.85 -8.45 -6.09
C ILE A 454 -21.96 -9.44 -6.86
N PRO A 455 -22.55 -10.31 -7.72
CA PRO A 455 -21.76 -11.25 -8.52
C PRO A 455 -20.83 -10.56 -9.52
N GLU A 456 -19.60 -11.09 -9.68
CA GLU A 456 -18.61 -10.62 -10.66
C GLU A 456 -19.18 -10.53 -12.09
N ALA A 457 -20.06 -11.46 -12.47
CA ALA A 457 -20.66 -11.47 -13.80
C ALA A 457 -21.43 -10.18 -14.12
N TRP A 458 -22.11 -9.59 -13.13
CA TRP A 458 -22.85 -8.33 -13.31
C TRP A 458 -21.89 -7.16 -13.48
N ILE A 459 -20.79 -7.16 -12.73
CA ILE A 459 -19.75 -6.13 -12.82
C ILE A 459 -19.03 -6.19 -14.17
N ALA A 460 -18.71 -7.41 -14.64
CA ALA A 460 -18.11 -7.64 -15.95
C ALA A 460 -19.01 -7.12 -17.09
N GLU A 461 -20.32 -7.31 -16.99
CA GLU A 461 -21.30 -6.81 -17.95
C GLU A 461 -21.34 -5.27 -17.98
N LEU A 462 -21.38 -4.61 -16.83
CA LEU A 462 -21.35 -3.15 -16.72
C LEU A 462 -20.08 -2.55 -17.34
N ARG A 463 -18.92 -3.15 -17.02
CA ARG A 463 -17.62 -2.76 -17.58
C ARG A 463 -17.58 -2.94 -19.10
N ALA A 464 -18.15 -4.02 -19.62
CA ALA A 464 -18.23 -4.24 -21.07
C ALA A 464 -19.10 -3.19 -21.77
N ARG A 465 -20.27 -2.86 -21.20
CA ARG A 465 -21.16 -1.82 -21.73
C ARG A 465 -20.48 -0.45 -21.76
N ALA A 466 -19.78 -0.07 -20.69
CA ALA A 466 -19.08 1.21 -20.61
C ALA A 466 -17.96 1.33 -21.67
N ARG A 467 -17.18 0.27 -21.90
CA ARG A 467 -16.16 0.25 -22.96
C ARG A 467 -16.77 0.44 -24.35
N ASN A 468 -17.88 -0.24 -24.64
CA ASN A 468 -18.55 -0.14 -25.93
C ASN A 468 -19.19 1.26 -26.15
N GLY A 469 -19.74 1.87 -25.09
CA GLY A 469 -20.27 3.23 -25.13
C GLY A 469 -19.19 4.29 -25.42
N ALA A 470 -18.01 4.14 -24.81
CA ALA A 470 -16.87 5.03 -25.05
C ALA A 470 -16.36 4.95 -26.51
N THR A 471 -16.30 3.73 -27.09
CA THR A 471 -15.89 3.57 -28.49
C THR A 471 -16.89 4.14 -29.49
N ALA A 472 -18.19 4.14 -29.17
CA ALA A 472 -19.22 4.71 -30.05
C ALA A 472 -19.21 6.25 -30.03
N SER A 473 -18.93 6.87 -28.87
CA SER A 473 -18.84 8.33 -28.73
C SER A 473 -17.60 8.96 -29.37
N LEU A 474 -16.55 8.18 -29.63
CA LEU A 474 -15.33 8.64 -30.33
C LEU A 474 -15.44 8.48 -31.86
N ALA A 475 -16.47 7.80 -32.36
CA ALA A 475 -16.71 7.55 -33.77
C ALA A 475 -17.75 8.49 -34.40
N THR A 476 -18.28 9.44 -33.62
CA THR A 476 -19.22 10.51 -33.99
C THR A 476 -18.60 11.85 -33.69
#